data_AF-A0A3L8NX05-F1
#
_entry.id   AF-A0A3L8NX05-F1
#
_cell.length_a   1.000
_cell.length_b   1.000
_cell.length_c   1.000
_cell.angle_alpha   90.00
_cell.angle_beta   90.00
_cell.angle_gamma   90.00
#
_symmetry.space_group_name_H-M   'P 1'
#
loop_
_entity.id
_entity.type
_entity.pdbx_description
1 polymer ?
#
loop_
_entity_poly.entity_id
_entity_poly.type
_entity_poly.pdbx_seq_one_letter_code
_entity_poly.pdbx_strand_id
1 'polypeptide(L)' 'MDDQFDVSLEDDEMLDEVELTANLMVAANRADRPLSQQEIDEVLGVRPELPRQRTVNDRPDTVRH' A
#
# COMPACT_ATOMS: atom_id res chain seq x y z
N MET A 1 3.70 36.75 -12.51
CA MET A 1 3.29 35.93 -11.35
C MET A 1 2.91 34.62 -11.96
N ASP A 2 3.92 33.78 -12.17
CA ASP A 2 3.72 32.41 -12.63
C ASP A 2 2.93 31.69 -11.55
N ASP A 3 1.79 31.12 -11.93
CA ASP A 3 0.98 30.27 -11.09
C ASP A 3 1.79 29.02 -10.70
N GLN A 4 2.65 29.14 -9.68
CA GLN A 4 3.35 28.02 -9.06
C GLN A 4 2.37 27.01 -8.40
N PHE A 5 1.09 27.37 -8.36
CA PHE A 5 -0.03 26.53 -7.93
C PHE A 5 -0.91 26.07 -9.11
N ASP A 6 -0.58 26.40 -10.36
CA ASP A 6 -1.13 25.81 -11.60
C ASP A 6 -0.22 24.67 -12.08
N VAL A 7 0.27 23.89 -11.12
CA VAL A 7 0.59 22.49 -11.34
C VAL A 7 -0.75 21.84 -11.62
N SER A 8 -1.01 21.57 -12.89
CA SER A 8 -2.11 20.77 -13.42
C SER A 8 -2.81 19.99 -12.31
N LEU A 9 -4.05 20.37 -12.02
CA LEU A 9 -5.09 19.43 -11.61
C LEU A 9 -4.67 17.97 -11.88
N GLU A 10 -4.74 17.10 -10.87
CA GLU A 10 -4.97 15.67 -11.10
C GLU A 10 -3.78 14.84 -11.61
N ASP A 11 -2.65 14.80 -10.88
CA ASP A 11 -1.98 13.49 -10.81
C ASP A 11 -2.85 12.66 -9.85
N ASP A 12 -3.85 11.97 -10.40
CA ASP A 12 -4.87 11.24 -9.64
C ASP A 12 -4.21 10.29 -8.61
N GLU A 13 -3.05 9.73 -8.95
CA GLU A 13 -2.24 8.90 -8.05
C GLU A 13 -1.70 9.68 -6.83
N MET A 14 -1.32 10.95 -7.00
CA MET A 14 -0.88 11.81 -5.88
C MET A 14 -2.07 12.24 -5.00
N LEU A 15 -3.23 12.52 -5.61
CA LEU A 15 -4.45 12.84 -4.84
C LEU A 15 -4.90 11.64 -4.01
N ASP A 16 -4.83 10.44 -4.59
CA ASP A 16 -5.10 9.17 -3.89
C ASP A 16 -4.16 8.97 -2.69
N GLU A 17 -2.86 9.28 -2.82
CA GLU A 17 -1.91 9.18 -1.70
C GLU A 17 -2.21 10.17 -0.56
N VAL A 18 -2.58 11.41 -0.91
CA VAL A 18 -2.95 12.43 0.06
C VAL A 18 -4.24 12.04 0.80
N GLU A 19 -5.25 11.55 0.08
CA GLU A 19 -6.49 11.05 0.68
C GLU A 19 -6.21 9.85 1.61
N LEU A 20 -5.36 8.90 1.17
CA LEU A 20 -4.95 7.76 1.97
C LEU A 20 -4.28 8.17 3.28
N THR A 21 -3.36 9.14 3.21
CA THR A 21 -2.67 9.69 4.38
C THR A 21 -3.63 10.41 5.32
N ALA A 22 -4.56 11.19 4.79
CA ALA A 22 -5.58 11.87 5.56
C ALA A 22 -6.50 10.88 6.28
N ASN A 23 -6.92 9.80 5.60
CA ASN A 23 -7.73 8.73 6.18
C ASN A 23 -6.99 8.04 7.34
N LEU A 24 -5.69 7.78 7.20
CA LEU A 24 -4.86 7.23 8.28
C LEU A 24 -4.73 8.17 9.47
N MET A 25 -4.50 9.47 9.23
CA MET A 25 -4.45 10.47 10.28
C MET A 25 -5.77 10.56 11.05
N VAL A 26 -6.91 10.55 10.34
CA VAL A 26 -8.24 10.59 10.96
C VAL A 26 -8.49 9.34 11.79
N ALA A 27 -8.15 8.15 11.29
CA ALA A 27 -8.27 6.90 12.03
C ALA A 27 -7.44 6.91 13.32
N ALA A 28 -6.20 7.38 13.25
CA ALA A 28 -5.32 7.49 14.41
C ALA A 28 -5.84 8.50 15.44
N ASN A 29 -6.37 9.65 15.00
CA ASN A 29 -6.90 10.67 15.91
C ASN A 29 -8.23 10.26 16.56
N ARG A 30 -9.02 9.38 15.92
CA ARG A 30 -10.27 8.85 16.49
C ARG A 30 -10.05 7.67 17.43
N ALA A 31 -8.89 7.03 17.37
CA ALA A 31 -8.56 5.93 18.25
C ALA A 31 -8.03 6.46 19.59
N ASP A 32 -8.61 5.99 20.69
CA ASP A 32 -8.11 6.29 22.05
C ASP A 32 -6.78 5.57 22.37
N ARG A 33 -6.28 4.76 21.43
CA ARG A 33 -5.07 3.94 21.53
C ARG A 33 -4.33 3.92 20.19
N PRO A 34 -3.04 3.51 20.16
CA PRO A 34 -2.37 3.22 18.91
C PRO A 34 -3.15 2.20 18.07
N LEU A 35 -3.20 2.44 16.76
CA LEU A 35 -3.77 1.49 15.79
C LEU A 35 -2.92 0.22 15.77
N SER A 36 -3.59 -0.92 15.68
CA SER A 36 -2.96 -2.20 15.41
C SER A 36 -2.56 -2.29 13.94
N GLN A 37 -1.63 -3.21 13.62
CA GLN A 37 -1.22 -3.44 12.24
C GLN A 37 -2.41 -3.79 11.34
N GLN A 38 -3.37 -4.57 11.84
CA GLN A 38 -4.57 -4.93 11.10
C GLN A 38 -5.45 -3.72 10.77
N GLU A 39 -5.64 -2.80 11.72
CA GLU A 39 -6.41 -1.57 11.50
C GLU A 39 -5.72 -0.63 10.50
N ILE A 40 -4.38 -0.59 10.53
CA ILE A 40 -3.58 0.15 9.55
C ILE A 40 -3.74 -0.48 8.16
N ASP A 41 -3.61 -1.80 8.06
CA ASP A 41 -3.74 -2.53 6.79
C ASP A 41 -5.14 -2.34 6.18
N GLU A 42 -6.19 -2.32 6.99
CA GLU A 42 -7.57 -2.04 6.55
C GLU A 42 -7.71 -0.63 5.98
N VAL A 43 -7.14 0.39 6.64
CA VAL A 43 -7.15 1.78 6.14
C VAL A 43 -6.31 1.92 4.86
N LEU A 44 -5.18 1.20 4.80
CA LEU A 44 -4.30 1.19 3.64
C LEU A 44 -4.79 0.28 2.50
N GLY A 45 -5.89 -0.47 2.70
CA GLY A 45 -6.40 -1.44 1.73
C GLY A 45 -5.48 -2.64 1.49
N VAL A 46 -4.49 -2.86 2.35
CA VAL A 46 -3.53 -3.97 2.27
C VAL A 46 -4.25 -5.26 2.63
N ARG A 47 -4.27 -6.21 1.69
CA ARG A 47 -4.74 -7.57 1.97
C ARG A 47 -3.56 -8.47 2.31
N PRO A 48 -3.69 -9.38 3.28
CA PRO A 48 -2.63 -10.35 3.54
C PRO A 48 -2.32 -11.13 2.26
N GLU A 49 -1.07 -11.09 1.82
CA GLU A 49 -0.61 -11.95 0.74
C GLU A 49 -0.81 -13.40 1.20
N LEU A 50 -1.75 -14.11 0.56
CA LEU A 50 -1.83 -15.56 0.73
C LEU A 50 -0.43 -16.12 0.43
N PRO A 51 0.12 -17.01 1.29
CA PRO A 51 1.46 -17.51 1.11
C PRO A 51 1.56 -18.08 -0.31
N ARG A 52 2.36 -17.43 -1.17
CA ARG A 52 2.63 -17.91 -2.52
C ARG A 52 3.10 -19.34 -2.36
N GLN A 53 2.29 -20.30 -2.83
CA GLN A 53 2.67 -21.70 -2.81
C GLN A 53 4.00 -21.78 -3.54
N ARG A 54 5.10 -22.00 -2.81
CA ARG A 54 6.40 -22.34 -3.39
C ARG A 54 6.15 -23.58 -4.23
N THR A 55 5.96 -23.41 -5.53
CA THR A 55 5.88 -24.52 -6.46
C THR A 55 7.21 -25.25 -6.37
N VAL A 56 7.18 -26.48 -5.86
CA VAL A 56 8.30 -27.42 -5.76
C VAL A 56 8.69 -27.90 -7.16
N ASN A 57 8.99 -26.98 -8.08
CA ASN A 57 9.42 -27.29 -9.44
C ASN A 57 10.74 -26.61 -9.84
N ASP A 58 11.43 -25.97 -8.91
CA ASP A 58 12.84 -25.61 -9.09
C ASP A 58 13.72 -26.84 -8.74
N ARG A 59 13.58 -27.90 -9.53
CA ARG A 59 14.61 -28.94 -9.62
C ARG A 59 15.36 -28.68 -10.91
N PRO A 60 16.64 -28.26 -10.88
CA PRO A 60 17.46 -28.34 -12.07
C PRO A 60 17.58 -29.83 -12.42
N ASP A 61 17.01 -30.22 -13.56
CA ASP A 61 17.21 -31.53 -14.15
C ASP A 61 18.71 -31.83 -14.20
N THR A 62 19.12 -32.85 -13.45
CA THR A 62 20.45 -33.46 -13.55
C THR A 62 20.65 -33.89 -15.00
N VAL A 63 21.33 -33.07 -15.79
CA VAL A 63 21.82 -33.48 -17.11
C VAL A 63 22.97 -34.46 -16.86
N ARG A 64 22.61 -35.74 -16.88
CA ARG A 64 23.51 -36.87 -17.00
C ARG A 64 24.00 -36.92 -18.45
N HIS A 65 25.27 -36.61 -18.70
CA HIS A 65 25.99 -37.21 -19.82
C HIS A 65 27.50 -37.25 -19.61
#